data_AF-X1Q0I9-F1
#
_entry.id   AF-X1Q0I9-F1
#
_cell.length_a   1.000
_cell.length_b   1.000
_cell.length_c   1.000
_cell.angle_alpha   90.00
_cell.angle_beta   90.00
_cell.angle_gamma   90.00
#
_symmetry.space_group_name_H-M   'P 1'
#
loop_
_entity.id
_entity.type
_entity.pdbx_description
1 polymer ?
#
loop_
_entity_poly.entity_id
_entity_poly.type
_entity_poly.pdbx_seq_one_letter_code
_entity_poly.pdbx_strand_id
1 'polypeptide(L)'
;MKKHPREEKTLVLIKPDGVQRSLVGEIISRFEKVGLKIVALKILIPTEKQIAALYGPSKEEITALGKRSIENQLKSGIKIKVSPYKQGMEIVNKLKRFMRAGPVVVMVL
;
A
#
# COMPACT_ATOMS: atom_id res chain seq x y z
N MET A 1 -29.32 3.89 7.03
CA MET A 1 -28.70 3.64 8.35
C MET A 1 -27.20 3.49 8.15
N LYS A 2 -26.35 4.11 8.99
CA LYS A 2 -24.91 3.80 8.96
C LYS A 2 -24.74 2.33 9.34
N LYS A 3 -23.93 1.58 8.57
CA LYS A 3 -23.61 0.19 8.89
C LYS A 3 -23.06 0.12 10.31
N HIS A 4 -23.44 -0.91 11.05
CA HIS A 4 -22.82 -1.14 12.35
C HIS A 4 -21.33 -1.44 12.12
N PRO A 5 -20.38 -0.96 12.94
CA PRO A 5 -18.94 -1.24 12.77
C PRO A 5 -18.56 -2.73 12.73
N ARG A 6 -19.49 -3.63 13.11
CA ARG A 6 -19.34 -5.09 13.02
C ARG A 6 -19.61 -5.63 11.61
N GLU A 7 -20.19 -4.82 10.74
CA GLU A 7 -20.53 -5.13 9.35
C GLU A 7 -19.56 -4.45 8.36
N GLU A 8 -18.72 -3.55 8.86
CA GLU A 8 -17.66 -2.93 8.08
C GLU A 8 -16.53 -3.94 7.85
N LYS A 9 -15.88 -3.82 6.70
CA LYS A 9 -14.75 -4.65 6.31
C LYS A 9 -13.65 -3.79 5.74
N THR A 10 -12.40 -4.12 6.02
CA THR A 10 -11.26 -3.41 5.46
C THR A 10 -10.21 -4.36 4.92
N LEU A 11 -9.58 -3.97 3.81
CA LEU A 11 -8.49 -4.72 3.20
C LEU A 11 -7.17 -4.31 3.85
N VAL A 12 -6.44 -5.29 4.38
CA VAL A 12 -5.10 -5.09 4.93
C VAL A 12 -4.11 -5.94 4.15
N LEU A 13 -2.98 -5.32 3.79
CA LEU A 13 -1.89 -5.97 3.08
C LEU A 13 -0.61 -5.92 3.90
N ILE A 14 -0.02 -7.08 4.17
CA ILE A 14 1.36 -7.17 4.64
C ILE A 14 2.25 -7.29 3.40
N LYS A 15 2.99 -6.21 3.13
CA LYS A 15 3.88 -6.07 1.97
C LYS A 15 5.03 -7.10 2.01
N PRO A 16 5.76 -7.29 0.89
CA PRO A 16 6.77 -8.35 0.81
C PRO A 16 7.87 -8.28 1.86
N ASP A 17 8.28 -7.08 2.25
CA ASP A 17 9.26 -6.86 3.33
C ASP A 17 8.75 -7.35 4.70
N GLY A 18 7.46 -7.14 4.99
CA GLY A 18 6.84 -7.63 6.23
C GLY A 18 6.79 -9.16 6.29
N VAL A 19 6.55 -9.81 5.15
CA VAL A 19 6.59 -11.27 5.04
C VAL A 19 8.02 -11.78 5.17
N GLN A 20 8.98 -11.19 4.45
CA GLN A 20 10.40 -11.57 4.48
C GLN A 20 11.00 -11.44 5.88
N ARG A 21 10.57 -10.43 6.65
CA ARG A 21 11.00 -10.21 8.05
C ARG A 21 10.24 -11.06 9.07
N SER A 22 9.41 -12.01 8.63
CA SER A 22 8.61 -12.89 9.48
C SER A 22 7.68 -12.13 10.46
N LEU A 23 7.14 -10.98 10.05
CA LEU A 23 6.27 -10.14 10.90
C LEU A 23 4.78 -10.50 10.85
N VAL A 24 4.42 -11.52 10.07
CA VAL A 24 3.00 -11.88 9.82
C VAL A 24 2.25 -12.20 11.11
N GLY A 25 2.81 -13.04 11.99
CA GLY A 25 2.17 -13.42 13.24
C GLY A 25 1.99 -12.24 14.20
N GLU A 26 3.03 -11.43 14.37
CA GLU A 26 3.00 -10.23 15.22
C GLU A 26 1.92 -9.23 14.75
N ILE A 27 1.79 -9.02 13.43
CA ILE A 27 0.77 -8.12 12.88
C ILE A 27 -0.64 -8.69 13.11
N ILE A 28 -0.86 -9.98 12.84
CA ILE A 28 -2.15 -10.65 13.07
C ILE A 28 -2.56 -10.55 14.53
N SER A 29 -1.63 -10.85 15.45
CA SER A 29 -1.88 -10.78 16.89
C SER A 29 -2.33 -9.39 17.36
N ARG A 30 -1.86 -8.31 16.72
CA ARG A 30 -2.30 -6.95 17.07
C ARG A 30 -3.77 -6.71 16.72
N PHE A 31 -4.22 -7.20 15.56
CA PHE A 31 -5.63 -7.06 15.15
C PHE A 31 -6.56 -7.91 16.02
N GLU A 32 -6.16 -9.15 16.33
CA GLU A 32 -6.96 -10.04 17.18
C GLU A 32 -7.07 -9.51 18.61
N LYS A 33 -5.99 -8.96 19.18
CA LYS A 33 -5.99 -8.38 20.54
C LYS A 33 -6.96 -7.21 20.72
N VAL A 34 -7.21 -6.43 19.67
CA VAL A 34 -8.21 -5.33 19.72
C VAL A 34 -9.63 -5.80 19.37
N GLY A 35 -9.81 -7.10 19.10
CA GLY A 35 -11.11 -7.71 18.83
C GLY A 35 -11.57 -7.67 17.37
N LEU A 36 -10.69 -7.32 16.42
CA LEU A 36 -11.00 -7.40 14.99
C LEU A 36 -11.00 -8.86 14.52
N LYS A 37 -11.89 -9.20 13.59
CA LYS A 37 -12.05 -10.56 13.07
C LYS A 37 -11.46 -10.67 11.68
N ILE A 38 -10.50 -11.57 11.48
CA ILE A 38 -10.01 -11.87 10.13
C ILE A 38 -11.05 -12.75 9.42
N VAL A 39 -11.78 -12.19 8.46
CA VAL A 39 -12.84 -12.89 7.71
C VAL A 39 -12.36 -13.50 6.39
N ALA A 40 -11.18 -13.12 5.92
CA ALA A 40 -10.50 -13.76 4.79
C ALA A 40 -8.98 -13.55 4.92
N LEU A 41 -8.19 -14.55 4.55
CA LEU A 41 -6.74 -14.48 4.54
C LEU A 41 -6.17 -15.33 3.41
N LYS A 42 -5.21 -14.78 2.66
CA LYS A 42 -4.43 -15.53 1.66
C LYS A 42 -3.03 -14.95 1.49
N ILE A 43 -2.07 -15.80 1.16
CA ILE A 43 -0.75 -15.37 0.68
C ILE A 43 -0.68 -15.51 -0.84
N LEU A 44 -0.16 -14.51 -1.53
CA LEU A 44 0.02 -14.56 -2.97
C LEU A 44 1.14 -13.64 -3.44
N ILE A 45 1.67 -13.89 -4.63
CA ILE A 45 2.48 -12.92 -5.36
C ILE A 45 1.52 -12.19 -6.32
N PRO A 46 1.28 -10.87 -6.15
CA PRO A 46 0.30 -10.15 -6.96
C PRO A 46 0.66 -10.11 -8.44
N THR A 47 -0.34 -10.25 -9.32
CA THR A 47 -0.15 -9.99 -10.75
C THR A 47 -0.13 -8.49 -11.04
N GLU A 48 0.43 -8.09 -12.20
CA GLU A 48 0.41 -6.68 -12.63
C GLU A 48 -1.02 -6.13 -12.68
N LYS A 49 -1.97 -6.93 -13.18
CA LYS A 49 -3.37 -6.55 -13.26
C LYS A 49 -3.99 -6.28 -11.88
N GLN A 50 -3.71 -7.13 -10.89
CA GLN A 50 -4.20 -6.95 -9.52
C GLN A 50 -3.64 -5.68 -8.87
N ILE A 51 -2.34 -5.42 -9.05
CA ILE A 51 -1.67 -4.25 -8.49
C ILE A 51 -2.06 -2.96 -9.20
N ALA A 52 -2.25 -2.99 -10.51
CA ALA A 52 -2.74 -1.84 -11.27
C ALA A 52 -4.18 -1.48 -10.88
N ALA A 53 -5.03 -2.46 -10.59
CA ALA A 53 -6.40 -2.23 -10.12
C ALA A 53 -6.43 -1.63 -8.69
N LEU A 54 -5.50 -2.05 -7.82
CA LEU A 54 -5.42 -1.55 -6.44
C LEU A 54 -4.73 -0.18 -6.33
N TYR A 55 -3.65 0.03 -7.08
CA TYR A 55 -2.84 1.24 -7.10
C TYR A 55 -2.91 1.92 -8.47
N GLY A 56 -4.13 2.14 -8.97
CA GLY A 56 -4.40 2.89 -10.20
C GLY A 56 -4.90 4.30 -9.89
N PRO A 57 -4.08 5.17 -9.26
CA PRO A 57 -4.51 6.52 -8.90
C PRO A 57 -4.83 7.36 -10.14
N SER A 58 -5.70 8.34 -9.97
CA SER A 58 -6.01 9.32 -11.00
C SER A 58 -4.78 10.18 -11.33
N LYS A 59 -4.80 10.86 -12.48
CA LYS A 59 -3.72 11.78 -12.89
C LYS A 59 -3.48 12.87 -11.85
N GLU A 60 -4.54 13.34 -11.21
CA GLU A 60 -4.52 14.36 -10.15
C GLU A 60 -3.82 13.84 -8.90
N GLU A 61 -4.17 12.62 -8.46
CA GLU A 61 -3.54 11.97 -7.30
C GLU A 61 -2.05 11.71 -7.53
N ILE A 62 -1.68 11.24 -8.73
CA ILE A 62 -0.28 11.04 -9.13
C ILE A 62 0.49 12.36 -9.05
N THR A 63 -0.10 13.44 -9.58
CA THR A 63 0.53 14.76 -9.56
C THR A 63 0.69 15.28 -8.13
N ALA A 64 -0.32 15.09 -7.27
CA ALA A 64 -0.29 15.49 -5.87
C ALA A 64 0.79 14.74 -5.08
N LEU A 65 0.92 13.42 -5.29
CA LEU A 65 1.97 12.60 -4.70
C LEU A 65 3.36 13.11 -5.09
N GLY A 66 3.56 13.41 -6.39
CA GLY A 66 4.82 13.95 -6.87
C GLY A 66 5.16 15.33 -6.30
N LYS A 67 4.18 16.23 -6.16
CA LYS A 67 4.36 17.54 -5.49
C LYS A 67 4.84 17.37 -4.06
N ARG A 68 4.16 16.52 -3.27
CA ARG A 68 4.55 16.21 -1.88
C ARG A 68 5.97 15.63 -1.79
N SER A 69 6.32 14.73 -2.71
CA SER A 69 7.68 14.17 -2.78
C SER A 69 8.74 15.25 -3.04
N ILE A 70 8.51 16.11 -4.04
CA ILE A 70 9.45 17.19 -4.40
C ILE A 70 9.61 18.17 -3.24
N GLU A 71 8.51 18.59 -2.61
CA GLU A 71 8.54 19.48 -1.44
C GLU A 71 9.36 18.88 -0.29
N ASN A 72 9.18 17.59 0.01
CA ASN A 72 9.96 16.90 1.03
C ASN A 72 11.45 16.82 0.66
N GLN A 73 11.77 16.54 -0.60
CA GLN A 73 13.16 16.46 -1.08
C GLN A 73 13.86 17.82 -1.08
N LEU A 74 13.15 18.89 -1.43
CA LEU A 74 13.65 20.27 -1.34
C LEU A 74 13.97 20.64 0.10
N LYS A 75 13.12 20.25 1.07
CA LYS A 75 13.40 20.44 2.51
C LYS A 75 14.65 19.68 2.96
N SER A 76 14.92 18.52 2.36
CA SER A 76 16.13 17.72 2.61
C SER A 76 17.36 18.17 1.79
N GLY A 77 17.29 19.30 1.08
CA GLY A 77 18.40 19.85 0.29
C GLY A 77 18.64 19.18 -1.07
N ILE A 78 17.79 18.23 -1.48
CA ILE A 78 17.89 17.53 -2.75
C ILE A 78 17.13 18.32 -3.82
N LYS A 79 17.85 18.83 -4.83
CA LYS A 79 17.25 19.55 -5.96
C LYS A 79 16.80 18.58 -7.04
N ILE A 80 15.50 18.60 -7.35
CA ILE A 80 14.90 17.76 -8.39
C ILE A 80 14.31 18.64 -9.49
N LYS A 81 14.65 18.32 -10.74
CA LYS A 81 14.21 19.04 -11.96
C LYS A 81 13.26 18.20 -12.84
N VAL A 82 12.40 17.37 -12.24
CA VAL A 82 11.35 16.65 -12.97
C VAL A 82 9.97 17.23 -12.67
N SER A 83 9.05 17.08 -13.62
CA SER A 83 7.67 17.51 -13.41
C SER A 83 7.01 16.70 -12.28
N PRO A 84 6.11 17.29 -11.48
CA PRO A 84 5.44 16.58 -10.39
C PRO A 84 4.72 15.32 -10.86
N TYR A 85 4.09 15.34 -12.03
CA TYR A 85 3.45 14.16 -12.60
C TYR A 85 4.46 13.01 -12.87
N LYS A 86 5.61 13.30 -13.48
CA LYS A 86 6.65 12.29 -13.72
C LYS A 86 7.20 11.72 -12.43
N GLN A 87 7.44 12.57 -11.43
CA GLN A 87 7.87 12.14 -10.09
C GLN A 87 6.84 11.19 -9.46
N GLY A 88 5.56 11.57 -9.50
CA GLY A 88 4.47 10.73 -8.99
C GLY A 88 4.38 9.37 -9.70
N MET A 89 4.47 9.37 -11.03
CA MET A 89 4.46 8.14 -11.82
C MET A 89 5.61 7.19 -11.46
N GLU A 90 6.80 7.73 -11.23
CA GLU A 90 7.95 6.93 -10.83
C GLU A 90 7.74 6.28 -9.45
N ILE A 91 7.15 7.02 -8.49
CA ILE A 91 6.81 6.49 -7.16
C ILE A 91 5.79 5.35 -7.28
N VAL A 92 4.72 5.55 -8.06
CA VAL A 92 3.71 4.53 -8.29
C VAL A 92 4.33 3.29 -8.95
N ASN A 93 5.16 3.46 -9.98
CA ASN A 93 5.82 2.34 -10.65
C ASN A 93 6.78 1.58 -9.72
N LYS A 94 7.53 2.28 -8.86
CA LYS A 94 8.36 1.66 -7.82
C LYS A 94 7.51 0.86 -6.83
N LEU A 95 6.38 1.41 -6.39
CA LEU A 95 5.44 0.71 -5.51
C LEU A 95 4.89 -0.56 -6.19
N LYS A 96 4.46 -0.47 -7.46
CA LYS A 96 3.95 -1.62 -8.21
C LYS A 96 5.00 -2.72 -8.33
N ARG A 97 6.24 -2.36 -8.68
CA ARG A 97 7.36 -3.30 -8.74
C ARG A 97 7.64 -3.93 -7.37
N PHE A 98 7.64 -3.12 -6.31
CA PHE A 98 7.88 -3.60 -4.95
C PHE A 98 6.83 -4.62 -4.51
N MET A 99 5.54 -4.31 -4.71
CA MET A 99 4.45 -5.22 -4.33
C MET A 99 4.48 -6.56 -5.06
N ARG A 100 5.13 -6.63 -6.23
CA ARG A 100 5.29 -7.85 -7.03
C ARG A 100 6.62 -8.58 -6.80
N ALA A 101 7.54 -8.02 -6.01
CA ALA A 101 8.87 -8.58 -5.81
C ALA A 101 8.89 -9.82 -4.90
N GLY A 102 7.79 -10.11 -4.20
CA GLY A 102 7.69 -11.24 -3.30
C GLY A 102 6.27 -11.50 -2.82
N PRO A 103 6.08 -12.46 -1.89
CA PRO A 103 4.77 -12.80 -1.36
C PRO A 103 4.18 -11.66 -0.53
N VAL A 104 2.88 -11.45 -0.67
CA VAL A 104 2.08 -10.48 0.10
C VAL A 104 1.01 -11.27 0.85
N VAL A 105 0.84 -10.98 2.14
CA VAL A 105 -0.33 -11.48 2.87
C VAL A 105 -1.46 -10.49 2.67
N VAL A 106 -2.59 -10.98 2.15
CA VAL A 106 -3.81 -10.24 1.90
C VAL A 106 -4.84 -10.72 2.90
N MET A 107 -5.40 -9.81 3.71
CA MET A 107 -6.44 -10.14 4.66
C MET A 107 -7.58 -9.13 4.65
N VAL A 108 -8.77 -9.60 5.01
CA VAL A 108 -9.94 -8.77 5.26
C VAL A 108 -10.25 -8.87 6.75
N LEU A 109 -10.22 -7.72 7.42
CA LEU A 109 -10.70 -7.54 8.80
C LEU A 109 -12.16 -7.09 8.80
#